data_AF-A0A0F8SL37-F1
#
_entry.id   AF-A0A0F8SL37-F1
#
_cell.length_a   1.000
_cell.length_b   1.000
_cell.length_c   1.000
_cell.angle_alpha   90.00
_cell.angle_beta   90.00
_cell.angle_gamma   90.00
#
_symmetry.space_group_name_H-M   'P 1'
#
loop_
_entity.id
_entity.type
_entity.pdbx_description
1 polymer ?
#
loop_
_entity_poly.entity_id
_entity_poly.type
_entity_poly.pdbx_seq_one_letter_code
_entity_poly.pdbx_strand_id
1 'polypeptide(L)'
;MEVLLITGSTIDEGRLAKGGDKFTDDYTMECASCWLSPVDFGSLCSPEKVKVTSRNGKHSVVVYTKCTDSVCPGHVFMPRAIWSNVIIDPDTLSTGSPLYKGAPVQVEPTEEEVLSAEDVVLKVYMGGQ
;
A
#
# COMPACT_ATOMS: atom_id res chain seq x y z
N MET A 1 9.16 10.51 3.17
CA MET A 1 10.46 9.81 3.10
C MET A 1 10.47 8.94 1.85
N GLU A 2 11.62 8.80 1.20
CA GLU A 2 11.78 7.93 0.02
C GLU A 2 12.20 6.53 0.44
N VAL A 3 11.47 5.51 -0.02
CA VAL A 3 11.68 4.11 0.35
C VAL A 3 11.38 3.19 -0.83
N LEU A 4 11.81 1.93 -0.74
CA LEU A 4 11.49 0.90 -1.71
C LEU A 4 10.25 0.10 -1.29
N LEU A 5 9.21 0.11 -2.12
CA LEU A 5 7.99 -0.66 -1.94
C LEU A 5 8.18 -2.11 -2.38
N ILE A 6 7.89 -3.03 -1.47
CA ILE A 6 7.74 -4.46 -1.73
C ILE A 6 6.27 -4.81 -1.61
N THR A 7 5.72 -5.49 -2.62
CA THR A 7 4.39 -6.09 -2.52
C THR A 7 4.46 -7.61 -2.49
N GLY A 8 3.51 -8.24 -1.80
CA GLY A 8 3.45 -9.69 -1.70
C GLY A 8 2.21 -10.19 -0.97
N SER A 9 2.08 -11.50 -0.87
CA SER A 9 0.96 -12.13 -0.17
C SER A 9 1.25 -12.33 1.31
N THR A 10 0.20 -12.24 2.11
CA THR A 10 0.18 -12.67 3.50
C THR A 10 -0.86 -13.78 3.65
N ILE A 11 -0.81 -14.53 4.76
CA ILE A 11 -1.79 -15.59 5.04
C ILE A 11 -3.20 -14.98 5.13
N ASP A 12 -3.35 -13.86 5.82
CA ASP A 12 -4.64 -13.20 6.03
C ASP A 12 -5.16 -12.48 4.79
N GLU A 13 -4.31 -11.85 3.97
CA GLU A 13 -4.69 -11.36 2.64
C GLU A 13 -5.27 -12.51 1.82
N GLY A 14 -4.58 -13.65 1.77
CA GLY A 14 -5.03 -14.82 1.02
C GLY A 14 -6.36 -15.38 1.54
N ARG A 15 -6.54 -15.44 2.87
CA ARG A 15 -7.77 -15.90 3.52
C ARG A 15 -8.96 -15.01 3.16
N LEU A 16 -8.83 -13.70 3.33
CA LEU A 16 -9.91 -12.74 3.09
C LEU A 16 -10.21 -12.60 1.59
N ALA A 17 -9.17 -12.51 0.75
CA ALA A 17 -9.34 -12.36 -0.69
C ALA A 17 -9.96 -13.61 -1.35
N LYS A 18 -9.62 -14.82 -0.90
CA LYS A 18 -10.17 -16.07 -1.46
C LYS A 18 -11.44 -16.54 -0.75
N GLY A 19 -11.65 -16.12 0.49
CA GLY A 19 -12.85 -16.39 1.27
C GLY A 19 -14.10 -15.66 0.77
N GLY A 20 -13.91 -14.62 -0.06
CA GLY A 20 -15.01 -13.80 -0.59
C GLY A 20 -15.22 -12.49 0.15
N ASP A 21 -14.38 -12.19 1.14
CA ASP A 21 -14.57 -11.10 2.10
C ASP A 21 -13.91 -9.78 1.66
N LYS A 22 -13.74 -9.56 0.35
CA LYS A 22 -13.00 -8.41 -0.22
C LYS A 22 -13.65 -7.04 0.03
N PHE A 23 -14.90 -7.03 0.49
CA PHE A 23 -15.70 -5.83 0.75
C PHE A 23 -15.94 -5.63 2.26
N THR A 24 -15.16 -6.33 3.10
CA THR A 24 -15.27 -6.23 4.55
C THR A 24 -14.25 -5.26 5.11
N ASP A 25 -14.55 -4.72 6.28
CA ASP A 25 -13.60 -3.90 7.04
C ASP A 25 -12.34 -4.68 7.40
N ASP A 26 -12.47 -5.99 7.69
CA ASP A 26 -11.33 -6.88 7.95
C ASP A 26 -10.36 -6.91 6.77
N TYR A 27 -10.87 -7.01 5.54
CA TYR A 27 -10.03 -6.95 4.33
C TYR A 27 -9.37 -5.59 4.17
N THR A 28 -10.09 -4.50 4.45
CA THR A 28 -9.53 -3.15 4.40
C THR A 28 -8.42 -2.99 5.44
N MET A 29 -8.65 -3.36 6.70
CA MET A 29 -7.65 -3.27 7.76
C MET A 29 -6.40 -4.10 7.47
N GLU A 30 -6.55 -5.32 6.96
CA GLU A 30 -5.42 -6.19 6.64
C GLU A 30 -4.66 -5.73 5.40
N CYS A 31 -5.37 -5.40 4.31
CA CYS A 31 -4.77 -5.21 2.99
C CYS A 31 -4.48 -3.76 2.63
N ALA A 32 -5.18 -2.79 3.25
CA ALA A 32 -4.86 -1.37 3.16
C ALA A 32 -3.83 -1.00 4.24
N SER A 33 -2.71 -1.73 4.28
CA SER A 33 -1.65 -1.54 5.28
C SER A 33 -0.27 -1.34 4.64
N CYS A 34 0.53 -0.47 5.26
CA CYS A 34 1.93 -0.22 4.94
C CYS A 34 2.79 -0.60 6.14
N TRP A 35 3.59 -1.64 5.97
CA TRP A 35 4.43 -2.19 7.01
C TRP A 35 5.78 -1.47 6.98
N LEU A 36 6.14 -0.91 8.13
CA LEU A 36 7.31 -0.06 8.32
C LEU A 36 8.24 -0.71 9.35
N SER A 37 9.55 -0.54 9.15
CA SER A 37 10.54 -0.84 10.19
C SER A 37 10.32 0.10 11.40
N PRO A 38 10.70 -0.28 12.63
CA PRO A 38 10.60 0.62 13.78
C PRO A 38 11.38 1.93 13.61
N VAL A 39 12.49 1.89 12.86
CA VAL A 39 13.31 3.07 12.56
C VAL A 39 12.54 4.05 11.66
N ASP A 40 11.97 3.56 10.56
CA ASP A 40 11.23 4.40 9.62
C ASP A 40 9.92 4.90 10.24
N PHE A 41 9.21 4.03 10.97
CA PHE A 41 8.02 4.39 11.71
C PHE A 41 8.29 5.51 12.74
N GLY A 42 9.38 5.39 13.50
CA GLY A 42 9.82 6.42 14.43
C GLY A 42 10.20 7.73 13.72
N SER A 43 10.88 7.65 12.57
CA SER A 43 11.25 8.83 11.77
C SER A 43 10.03 9.60 11.23
N LEU A 44 8.91 8.90 11.03
CA LEU A 44 7.63 9.46 10.61
C LEU A 44 6.79 9.97 11.80
N CYS A 45 7.34 9.98 13.02
CA CYS A 45 6.64 10.31 14.27
C CYS A 45 5.50 9.35 14.61
N SER A 46 5.64 8.07 14.26
CA SER A 46 4.69 6.99 14.64
C SER A 46 3.23 7.23 14.23
N PRO A 47 2.93 7.53 12.95
CA PRO A 47 1.58 7.90 12.53
C PRO A 47 0.67 6.68 12.40
N GLU A 48 -0.63 6.82 12.66
CA GLU A 48 -1.61 5.72 12.46
C GLU A 48 -1.85 5.41 10.98
N LYS A 49 -1.76 6.44 10.13
CA LYS A 49 -2.01 6.36 8.68
C LYS A 49 -0.86 7.04 7.93
N VAL A 50 -0.57 6.52 6.75
CA VAL A 50 0.39 7.12 5.82
C VAL A 50 -0.22 7.23 4.44
N LYS A 51 0.15 8.30 3.74
CA LYS A 51 -0.04 8.43 2.30
C LYS A 51 1.19 7.90 1.60
N VAL A 52 0.97 6.94 0.70
CA VAL A 52 2.01 6.37 -0.16
C VAL A 52 1.80 6.95 -1.55
N THR A 53 2.84 7.52 -2.15
CA THR A 53 2.79 8.17 -3.45
C THR A 53 3.81 7.53 -4.39
N SER A 54 3.40 7.23 -5.63
CA SER A 54 4.27 6.66 -6.66
C SER A 54 5.43 7.60 -6.98
N ARG A 55 6.56 7.06 -7.45
CA ARG A 55 7.76 7.85 -7.82
C ARG A 55 7.45 9.03 -8.74
N ASN A 56 6.54 8.83 -9.69
CA ASN A 56 6.16 9.83 -10.69
C ASN A 56 5.15 10.87 -10.16
N GLY A 57 4.71 10.75 -8.90
CA GLY A 57 3.76 11.65 -8.24
C GLY A 57 2.32 11.57 -8.75
N LYS A 58 2.02 10.68 -9.70
CA LYS A 58 0.71 10.63 -10.37
C LYS A 58 -0.35 9.92 -9.55
N HIS A 59 0.05 8.98 -8.69
CA HIS A 59 -0.87 8.15 -7.94
C HIS A 59 -0.48 8.14 -6.47
N SER A 60 -1.49 8.23 -5.60
CA SER A 60 -1.30 8.13 -4.17
C SER A 60 -2.47 7.37 -3.55
N VAL A 61 -2.21 6.75 -2.39
CA VAL A 61 -3.20 6.01 -1.62
C VAL A 61 -2.91 6.16 -0.14
N VAL A 62 -3.96 6.30 0.65
CA VAL A 62 -3.87 6.36 2.11
C VAL A 62 -4.13 4.97 2.67
N VAL A 63 -3.27 4.52 3.58
CA VAL A 63 -3.28 3.19 4.19
C VAL A 63 -2.89 3.26 5.66
N TYR A 64 -3.29 2.27 6.44
CA TYR A 64 -2.89 2.13 7.85
C TYR A 64 -1.41 1.77 7.96
N THR A 65 -0.76 2.18 9.05
CA THR A 65 0.61 1.77 9.35
C THR A 65 0.63 0.46 10.13
N LYS A 66 1.68 -0.34 9.91
CA LYS A 66 2.01 -1.48 10.75
C LYS A 66 3.51 -1.46 11.06
N CYS A 67 3.87 -1.19 12.30
CA CYS A 67 5.26 -1.24 12.74
C CYS A 67 5.69 -2.71 12.99
N THR A 68 6.78 -3.16 12.38
CA THR A 68 7.26 -4.55 12.52
C THR A 68 8.74 -4.68 12.20
N ASP A 69 9.43 -5.60 12.89
CA ASP A 69 10.84 -5.97 12.61
C ASP A 69 11.00 -6.83 11.34
N SER A 70 9.90 -7.23 10.70
CA SER A 70 9.92 -8.05 9.46
C SER A 70 10.30 -7.25 8.21
N VAL A 71 10.45 -5.93 8.32
CA VAL A 71 10.77 -5.03 7.21
C VAL A 71 12.08 -4.31 7.51
N CYS A 72 13.01 -4.33 6.57
CA CYS A 72 14.28 -3.63 6.70
C CYS A 72 14.10 -2.11 6.60
N PRO A 73 14.88 -1.29 7.34
CA PRO A 73 14.89 0.15 7.15
C PRO A 73 15.12 0.56 5.69
N GLY A 74 14.41 1.61 5.25
CA GLY A 74 14.43 2.07 3.85
C GLY A 74 13.56 1.23 2.89
N HIS A 75 12.87 0.21 3.39
CA HIS A 75 11.88 -0.56 2.66
C HIS A 75 10.52 -0.46 3.34
N VAL A 76 9.47 -0.66 2.56
CA VAL A 76 8.11 -0.84 3.07
C VAL A 76 7.48 -2.05 2.40
N PHE A 77 6.59 -2.72 3.13
CA PHE A 77 5.80 -3.81 2.58
C PHE A 77 4.32 -3.45 2.56
N MET A 78 3.65 -3.68 1.43
CA MET A 78 2.19 -3.62 1.33
C MET A 78 1.67 -4.96 0.84
N PRO A 79 0.60 -5.52 1.45
CA PRO A 79 -0.08 -6.68 0.91
C PRO A 79 -0.54 -6.43 -0.54
N ARG A 80 -0.43 -7.46 -1.38
CA ARG A 80 -0.83 -7.41 -2.78
C ARG A 80 -2.36 -7.31 -2.88
N ALA A 81 -2.85 -6.08 -2.96
CA ALA A 81 -4.28 -5.77 -2.96
C ALA A 81 -4.59 -4.56 -3.85
N ILE A 82 -5.85 -4.12 -3.84
CA ILE A 82 -6.29 -3.01 -4.68
C ILE A 82 -5.57 -1.70 -4.32
N TRP A 83 -5.30 -1.44 -3.03
CA TRP A 83 -4.57 -0.24 -2.59
C TRP A 83 -3.12 -0.23 -3.09
N SER A 84 -2.36 -1.33 -2.93
CA SER A 84 -0.98 -1.38 -3.42
C SER A 84 -0.91 -1.21 -4.94
N ASN A 85 -1.89 -1.74 -5.67
CA ASN A 85 -1.95 -1.61 -7.13
C ASN A 85 -2.22 -0.18 -7.63
N VAL A 86 -2.70 0.74 -6.78
CA VAL A 86 -2.79 2.16 -7.13
C VAL A 86 -1.38 2.77 -7.31
N ILE A 87 -0.40 2.25 -6.57
CA ILE A 87 0.95 2.84 -6.49
C ILE A 87 1.93 2.24 -7.50
N ILE A 88 1.72 0.98 -7.89
CA ILE A 88 2.58 0.30 -8.85
C ILE A 88 2.48 0.96 -10.22
N ASP A 89 3.63 1.41 -10.75
CA ASP A 89 3.72 1.95 -12.10
C ASP A 89 3.42 0.82 -13.11
N PRO A 90 2.48 1.00 -14.06
CA PRO A 90 2.15 -0.03 -15.05
C PRO A 90 3.26 -0.27 -16.08
N ASP A 91 4.32 0.55 -16.14
CA ASP A 91 5.47 0.30 -17.01
C ASP A 91 6.12 -1.06 -16.68
N THR A 92 6.24 -1.89 -17.70
CA THR A 92 6.76 -3.26 -17.61
C THR A 92 8.24 -3.36 -17.99
N LEU A 93 8.87 -2.26 -18.42
CA LEU A 93 10.27 -2.25 -18.87
C LEU A 93 10.53 -3.30 -19.97
N SER A 94 9.54 -3.55 -20.83
CA SER A 94 9.55 -4.59 -21.88
C SER A 94 9.75 -6.03 -21.37
N THR A 95 9.49 -6.30 -20.08
CA THR A 95 9.57 -7.64 -19.49
C THR A 95 8.21 -8.33 -19.37
N GLY A 96 7.12 -7.60 -19.62
CA GLY A 96 5.75 -8.11 -19.45
C GLY A 96 5.24 -8.12 -18.01
N SER A 97 6.01 -7.61 -17.03
CA SER A 97 5.57 -7.46 -15.64
C SER A 97 5.99 -6.11 -15.05
N PRO A 98 5.09 -5.40 -14.36
CA PRO A 98 5.44 -4.22 -13.56
C PRO A 98 6.44 -4.50 -12.44
N LEU A 99 7.06 -3.44 -11.93
CA LEU A 99 7.99 -3.50 -10.81
C LEU A 99 7.25 -3.64 -9.47
N TYR A 100 6.73 -4.82 -9.17
CA TYR A 100 6.01 -5.11 -7.92
C TYR A 100 6.89 -5.14 -6.65
N LYS A 101 8.21 -5.26 -6.82
CA LYS A 101 9.17 -5.38 -5.73
C LYS A 101 10.36 -4.47 -6.02
N GLY A 102 10.56 -3.47 -5.16
CA GLY A 102 11.63 -2.49 -5.29
C GLY A 102 11.22 -1.22 -6.01
N ALA A 103 9.91 -0.94 -6.15
CA ALA A 103 9.46 0.31 -6.72
C ALA A 103 9.73 1.46 -5.73
N PRO A 104 10.43 2.54 -6.13
CA PRO A 104 10.62 3.69 -5.24
C PRO A 104 9.30 4.44 -5.05
N VAL A 105 9.00 4.81 -3.80
CA VAL A 105 7.79 5.53 -3.41
C VAL A 105 8.11 6.58 -2.35
N GLN A 106 7.24 7.58 -2.24
CA GLN A 106 7.25 8.53 -1.13
C GLN A 106 6.21 8.11 -0.10
N VAL A 107 6.59 8.09 1.18
CA VAL A 107 5.69 7.81 2.30
C VAL A 107 5.68 9.00 3.25
N GLU A 108 4.50 9.50 3.59
CA GLU A 108 4.32 10.63 4.53
C GLU A 108 3.17 10.37 5.51
N PRO A 109 3.23 10.89 6.75
CA PRO A 109 2.10 10.86 7.68
C PRO A 109 0.88 11.58 7.10
N THR A 110 -0.32 11.11 7.42
CA THR A 110 -1.55 11.79 7.01
C THR A 110 -2.69 11.55 7.99
N GLU A 111 -3.61 12.50 8.06
CA GLU A 111 -4.88 12.40 8.78
C GLU A 111 -6.05 12.02 7.84
N GLU A 112 -5.81 11.96 6.52
CA GLU A 112 -6.79 11.55 5.51
C GLU A 112 -7.32 10.13 5.80
N GLU A 113 -8.53 9.82 5.33
CA GLU A 113 -9.14 8.51 5.58
C GLU A 113 -8.67 7.43 4.60
N VAL A 114 -8.59 6.19 5.10
CA VAL A 114 -8.34 5.01 4.28
C VAL A 114 -9.64 4.68 3.55
N LEU A 115 -9.59 4.65 2.22
CA LEU A 115 -10.73 4.27 1.39
C LEU A 115 -11.05 2.77 1.52
N SER A 116 -12.34 2.42 1.51
CA SER A 116 -12.76 1.02 1.35
C SER A 116 -12.36 0.47 -0.03
N ALA A 117 -12.40 -0.86 -0.20
CA ALA A 117 -12.07 -1.49 -1.47
C ALA A 117 -12.99 -0.97 -2.60
N GLU A 118 -14.28 -0.80 -2.32
CA GLU A 118 -15.27 -0.24 -3.24
C GLU A 118 -14.95 1.20 -3.61
N ASP A 119 -14.62 2.03 -2.61
CA ASP A 119 -14.29 3.42 -2.84
C ASP A 119 -13.02 3.57 -3.69
N VAL A 120 -12.02 2.69 -3.52
CA VAL A 120 -10.85 2.66 -4.40
C VAL A 120 -11.28 2.35 -5.84
N VAL A 121 -12.16 1.37 -6.07
CA VAL A 121 -12.68 1.07 -7.41
C VAL A 121 -13.39 2.29 -8.00
N LEU A 122 -14.35 2.86 -7.27
CA LEU A 122 -15.21 3.92 -7.77
C LEU A 122 -14.45 5.24 -8.01
N LYS A 123 -13.60 5.64 -7.06
CA LYS A 123 -12.92 6.94 -7.10
C LYS A 123 -11.63 6.90 -7.92
N VAL A 124 -10.87 5.80 -7.89
CA VAL A 124 -9.56 5.71 -8.54
C VAL A 124 -9.64 5.07 -9.93
N TYR A 125 -10.33 3.93 -10.06
CA TYR A 125 -10.30 3.15 -11.30
C TYR A 125 -11.43 3.48 -12.29
N MET A 126 -12.62 3.83 -11.79
CA MET A 126 -13.78 4.14 -12.65
C MET A 126 -13.88 5.61 -13.05
N GLY A 127 -12.89 6.43 -12.70
CA GLY A 127 -12.81 7.84 -13.06
C GLY A 127 -13.85 8.69 -12.32
N GLY A 128 -13.80 8.64 -10.98
CA GLY A 128 -14.75 9.34 -10.09
C GLY A 128 -15.08 10.74 -10.61
N GLN A 129 -16.38 11.01 -10.77
CA GLN A 129 -16.85 12.38 -10.96
C GLN A 129 -16.66 13.18 -9.67
#